data_AF-A0A383D0C0-F1
#
_entry.id   AF-A0A383D0C0-F1
#
_cell.length_a   1.000
_cell.length_b   1.000
_cell.length_c   1.000
_cell.angle_alpha   90.00
_cell.angle_beta   90.00
_cell.angle_gamma   90.00
#
_symmetry.space_group_name_H-M   'P 1'
#
loop_
_entity.id
_entity.type
_entity.pdbx_description
1 polymer ?
#
loop_
_entity_poly.entity_id
_entity_poly.type
_entity_poly.pdbx_seq_one_letter_code
_entity_poly.pdbx_strand_id
1 'polypeptide(L)'
;MKTRYGSLLIVVLTAGIMFTAASVLSGQVPDSLAPAFEWDPNDPRVGLGAGWMDAKSAISNLEHIGSVPRPEGFFDPTTPGAENLKNSDLAFQGDYLFQGNYNGFQIFDISDPRDPQLEAGIICPTEQGDLTVYGDLLIVSAQSRASRLDCGVQGVADSISVERMKGIRIFDVSDLQNPRQVAAVQACRGSHTHTLVTDPNDEENIYVYIQGTSGPRPSEELAGCSNAGPE
;
A
#
# COMPACT_ATOMS: atom_id res chain seq x y z
N MET A 1 13.29 -78.97 12.19
CA MET A 1 14.39 -78.65 13.14
C MET A 1 13.93 -77.43 13.93
N LYS A 2 13.84 -77.55 15.26
CA LYS A 2 13.15 -76.60 16.16
C LYS A 2 13.95 -75.31 16.32
N THR A 3 13.34 -74.16 16.01
CA THR A 3 13.87 -72.83 16.32
C THR A 3 13.57 -72.52 17.79
N ARG A 4 14.60 -72.33 18.62
CA ARG A 4 14.48 -71.84 19.99
C ARG A 4 14.77 -70.34 20.00
N TYR A 5 13.78 -69.57 20.44
CA TYR A 5 13.91 -68.14 20.75
C TYR A 5 14.56 -67.98 22.14
N GLY A 6 15.60 -67.15 22.23
CA GLY A 6 16.16 -66.65 23.48
C GLY A 6 15.63 -65.25 23.74
N SER A 7 14.85 -65.09 24.81
CA SER A 7 14.23 -63.83 25.23
C SER A 7 15.26 -62.92 25.90
N LEU A 8 15.46 -61.72 25.35
CA LEU A 8 16.16 -60.63 26.01
C LEU A 8 15.12 -59.79 26.77
N LEU A 9 15.22 -59.76 28.10
CA LEU A 9 14.40 -58.92 28.97
C LEU A 9 14.87 -57.45 28.81
N ILE A 10 13.99 -56.57 28.34
CA ILE A 10 14.12 -55.12 28.53
C ILE A 10 13.01 -54.70 29.49
N VAL A 11 13.42 -54.20 30.65
CA VAL A 11 12.54 -53.63 31.68
C VAL A 11 12.00 -52.30 31.16
N VAL A 12 10.71 -52.24 30.87
CA VAL A 12 10.01 -50.99 30.59
C VAL A 12 9.48 -50.45 31.91
N LEU A 13 10.09 -49.38 32.42
CA LEU A 13 9.49 -48.57 33.49
C LEU A 13 8.27 -47.84 32.93
N THR A 14 7.07 -48.26 33.32
CA THR A 14 5.84 -47.51 33.09
C THR A 14 5.70 -46.44 34.17
N ALA A 15 6.09 -45.20 33.85
CA ALA A 15 5.65 -44.04 34.63
C ALA A 15 4.16 -43.84 34.37
N GLY A 16 3.31 -44.21 35.33
CA GLY A 16 1.88 -43.96 35.28
C GLY A 16 1.61 -42.46 35.38
N ILE A 17 1.32 -41.83 34.25
CA ILE A 17 0.76 -40.48 34.23
C ILE A 17 -0.72 -40.61 34.58
N MET A 18 -1.06 -40.32 35.84
CA MET A 18 -2.44 -40.07 36.23
C MET A 18 -2.92 -38.80 35.55
N PHE A 19 -3.77 -38.93 34.53
CA PHE A 19 -4.60 -37.83 34.05
C PHE A 19 -5.63 -37.52 35.14
N THR A 20 -5.40 -36.46 35.91
CA THR A 20 -6.48 -35.84 36.67
C THR A 20 -7.38 -35.12 35.66
N ALA A 21 -8.63 -35.57 35.55
CA ALA A 21 -9.64 -34.84 34.81
C ALA A 21 -9.82 -33.48 35.51
N ALA A 22 -9.28 -32.42 34.91
CA ALA A 22 -9.62 -31.07 35.30
C ALA A 22 -11.13 -30.91 35.07
N SER A 23 -11.88 -30.76 36.15
CA SER A 23 -13.28 -30.37 36.11
C SER A 23 -13.38 -29.06 35.34
N VAL A 24 -13.97 -29.11 34.15
CA VAL A 24 -14.37 -27.92 33.41
C VAL A 24 -15.47 -27.26 34.24
N LEU A 25 -15.09 -26.26 35.04
CA LEU A 25 -16.05 -25.29 35.55
C LEU A 25 -16.64 -24.62 34.32
N SER A 26 -17.90 -24.94 34.02
CA SER A 26 -18.70 -24.18 33.07
C SER A 26 -18.90 -22.78 33.66
N GLY A 27 -17.92 -21.90 33.48
CA GLY A 27 -18.14 -20.48 33.62
C GLY A 27 -19.22 -20.12 32.61
N GLN A 28 -20.42 -19.82 33.10
CA GLN A 28 -21.45 -19.19 32.29
C GLN A 28 -20.85 -17.89 31.74
N VAL A 29 -20.50 -17.89 30.46
CA VAL A 29 -20.32 -16.66 29.72
C VAL A 29 -21.66 -15.94 29.82
N PRO A 30 -21.74 -14.69 30.32
CA PRO A 30 -23.00 -13.97 30.38
C PRO A 30 -23.65 -14.00 28.99
N ASP A 31 -24.89 -14.49 28.90
CA ASP A 31 -25.62 -14.75 27.64
C ASP A 31 -25.85 -13.50 26.77
N SER A 32 -25.49 -12.32 27.26
CA SER A 32 -25.38 -11.13 26.42
C SER A 32 -24.46 -10.13 27.11
N LEU A 33 -23.28 -9.88 26.54
CA LEU A 33 -22.70 -8.57 26.71
C LEU A 33 -23.63 -7.62 25.94
N ALA A 34 -24.31 -6.71 26.66
CA ALA A 34 -24.98 -5.60 26.00
C ALA A 34 -23.98 -4.96 25.02
N PRO A 35 -24.41 -4.54 23.82
CA PRO A 35 -23.49 -4.00 22.84
C PRO A 35 -22.67 -2.89 23.49
N ALA A 36 -21.35 -2.90 23.28
CA ALA A 36 -20.42 -1.93 23.87
C ALA A 36 -20.70 -0.47 23.43
N PHE A 37 -21.65 -0.28 22.50
CA PHE A 37 -22.11 0.99 21.99
C PHE A 37 -23.58 0.86 21.55
N GLU A 38 -24.42 1.80 21.96
CA GLU A 38 -25.74 2.02 21.37
C GLU A 38 -25.62 3.08 20.29
N TRP A 39 -26.08 2.76 19.08
CA TRP A 39 -26.14 3.73 17.98
C TRP A 39 -27.14 4.83 18.31
N ASP A 40 -26.79 6.09 18.04
CA ASP A 40 -27.75 7.18 18.08
C ASP A 40 -28.84 6.88 17.03
N PRO A 41 -30.13 6.74 17.43
CA PRO A 41 -31.21 6.48 16.49
C PRO A 41 -31.41 7.63 15.49
N ASN A 42 -30.86 8.82 15.75
CA ASN A 42 -30.89 9.97 14.85
C ASN A 42 -29.62 10.09 14.00
N ASP A 43 -28.71 9.11 14.04
CA ASP A 43 -27.53 9.12 13.20
C ASP A 43 -27.94 9.11 11.71
N PRO A 44 -27.60 10.16 10.95
CA PRO A 44 -28.01 10.29 9.55
C PRO A 44 -27.42 9.21 8.64
N ARG A 45 -26.48 8.39 9.15
CA ARG A 45 -25.93 7.23 8.44
C ARG A 45 -26.86 6.01 8.48
N VAL A 46 -27.80 5.96 9.42
CA VAL A 46 -28.74 4.84 9.56
C VAL A 46 -29.69 4.83 8.36
N GLY A 47 -29.75 3.70 7.65
CA GLY A 47 -30.64 3.52 6.51
C GLY A 47 -30.15 4.09 5.18
N LEU A 48 -28.90 4.58 5.09
CA LEU A 48 -28.31 4.99 3.81
C LEU A 48 -28.26 3.81 2.83
N GLY A 49 -28.70 4.06 1.59
CA GLY A 49 -28.60 3.09 0.51
C GLY A 49 -27.16 2.85 0.08
N ALA A 50 -26.76 1.59 -0.05
CA ALA A 50 -25.52 1.20 -0.69
C ALA A 50 -25.56 1.48 -2.20
N GLY A 51 -24.40 1.57 -2.84
CA GLY A 51 -24.27 1.86 -4.26
C GLY A 51 -22.81 1.93 -4.68
N TRP A 52 -22.57 1.94 -5.98
CA TRP A 52 -21.25 2.14 -6.55
C TRP A 52 -21.35 3.31 -7.52
N MET A 53 -20.67 4.40 -7.16
CA MET A 53 -20.84 5.76 -7.71
C MET A 53 -22.13 6.48 -7.28
N ASP A 54 -23.13 5.78 -6.76
CA ASP A 54 -24.44 6.33 -6.36
C ASP A 54 -24.82 6.05 -4.89
N ALA A 55 -23.87 5.59 -4.08
CA ALA A 55 -24.06 5.36 -2.66
C ALA A 55 -24.60 6.61 -1.96
N LYS A 56 -25.60 6.43 -1.10
CA LYS A 56 -26.12 7.52 -0.28
C LYS A 56 -25.10 7.85 0.80
N SER A 57 -24.87 9.14 1.03
CA SER A 57 -23.90 9.64 1.99
C SER A 57 -24.58 10.56 3.00
N ALA A 58 -23.97 10.64 4.17
CA ALA A 58 -24.26 11.64 5.19
C ALA A 58 -22.94 12.31 5.56
N ILE A 59 -22.99 13.63 5.74
CA ILE A 59 -21.83 14.45 6.08
C ILE A 59 -22.22 15.41 7.20
N SER A 60 -21.30 15.66 8.13
CA SER A 60 -21.52 16.56 9.27
C SER A 60 -20.42 17.61 9.30
N ASN A 61 -20.80 18.87 9.52
CA ASN A 61 -19.92 20.05 9.56
C ASN A 61 -19.08 20.31 8.30
N LEU A 62 -19.39 19.64 7.19
CA LEU A 62 -18.74 19.81 5.89
C LEU A 62 -19.81 19.84 4.79
N GLU A 63 -19.49 20.47 3.68
CA GLU A 63 -20.30 20.49 2.46
C GLU A 63 -19.59 19.66 1.39
N HIS A 64 -20.30 18.70 0.79
CA HIS A 64 -19.79 17.94 -0.34
C HIS A 64 -20.07 18.72 -1.63
N ILE A 65 -19.03 19.36 -2.16
CA ILE A 65 -19.16 20.32 -3.27
C ILE A 65 -18.95 19.70 -4.66
N GLY A 66 -18.38 18.50 -4.76
CA GLY A 66 -18.08 17.83 -6.02
C GLY A 66 -17.51 16.43 -5.81
N SER A 67 -17.71 15.56 -6.80
CA SER A 67 -17.19 14.19 -6.82
C SER A 67 -16.82 13.83 -8.26
N VAL A 68 -15.57 13.44 -8.46
CA VAL A 68 -15.04 13.06 -9.78
C VAL A 68 -14.70 11.58 -9.77
N PRO A 69 -15.28 10.77 -10.68
CA PRO A 69 -14.89 9.38 -10.86
C PRO A 69 -13.41 9.24 -11.23
N ARG A 70 -12.81 8.11 -10.86
CA ARG A 70 -11.48 7.75 -11.36
C ARG A 70 -11.50 7.68 -12.89
N PRO A 71 -10.53 8.29 -13.59
CA PRO A 71 -10.45 8.25 -15.04
C PRO A 71 -10.07 6.86 -15.56
N GLU A 72 -10.18 6.68 -16.87
CA GLU A 72 -9.78 5.46 -17.57
C GLU A 72 -8.32 5.08 -17.28
N GLY A 73 -8.02 3.79 -17.21
CA GLY A 73 -6.69 3.28 -16.87
C GLY A 73 -6.38 3.31 -15.38
N PHE A 74 -7.15 4.07 -14.60
CA PHE A 74 -7.06 4.11 -13.15
C PHE A 74 -8.24 3.42 -12.50
N PHE A 75 -9.13 2.74 -13.21
CA PHE A 75 -10.27 2.00 -12.67
C PHE A 75 -10.73 0.86 -13.60
N ASP A 76 -11.31 -0.19 -13.01
CA ASP A 76 -11.90 -1.32 -13.74
C ASP A 76 -13.36 -1.52 -13.29
N PRO A 77 -14.35 -1.35 -14.19
CA PRO A 77 -15.74 -1.51 -13.83
C PRO A 77 -16.15 -2.96 -13.55
N THR A 78 -15.40 -3.94 -14.06
CA THR A 78 -15.66 -5.36 -13.78
C THR A 78 -15.09 -5.79 -12.43
N THR A 79 -14.11 -5.03 -11.91
CA THR A 79 -13.43 -5.29 -10.64
C THR A 79 -13.26 -3.99 -9.84
N PRO A 80 -14.34 -3.44 -9.24
CA PRO A 80 -14.30 -2.13 -8.57
C PRO A 80 -13.22 -2.01 -7.46
N GLY A 81 -12.89 -3.13 -6.81
CA GLY A 81 -11.89 -3.24 -5.76
C GLY A 81 -10.51 -3.71 -6.24
N ALA A 82 -10.17 -3.53 -7.52
CA ALA A 82 -8.89 -3.95 -8.07
C ALA A 82 -7.71 -3.35 -7.27
N GLU A 83 -6.94 -4.22 -6.63
CA GLU A 83 -5.85 -3.85 -5.72
C GLU A 83 -4.75 -3.02 -6.39
N ASN A 84 -4.46 -3.31 -7.66
CA ASN A 84 -3.45 -2.62 -8.45
C ASN A 84 -3.86 -1.21 -8.91
N LEU A 85 -5.11 -0.79 -8.66
CA LEU A 85 -5.66 0.51 -9.06
C LEU A 85 -6.04 1.38 -7.86
N LYS A 86 -5.52 1.09 -6.66
CA LYS A 86 -5.78 1.89 -5.46
C LYS A 86 -5.15 3.28 -5.57
N ASN A 87 -5.93 4.30 -5.22
CA ASN A 87 -5.40 5.63 -4.92
C ASN A 87 -4.69 5.57 -3.56
N SER A 88 -3.58 6.28 -3.44
CA SER A 88 -2.69 6.16 -2.27
C SER A 88 -2.46 7.48 -1.55
N ASP A 89 -2.19 8.55 -2.28
CA ASP A 89 -1.79 9.82 -1.70
C ASP A 89 -2.18 11.01 -2.59
N LEU A 90 -2.15 12.21 -2.01
CA LEU A 90 -2.47 13.47 -2.68
C LEU A 90 -1.39 14.51 -2.39
N ALA A 91 -0.94 15.24 -3.42
CA ALA A 91 -0.17 16.47 -3.26
C ALA A 91 -0.81 17.61 -4.03
N PHE A 92 -0.54 18.84 -3.59
CA PHE A 92 -1.16 20.05 -4.13
C PHE A 92 -0.08 21.08 -4.46
N GLN A 93 -0.20 21.74 -5.62
CA GLN A 93 0.64 22.87 -6.00
C GLN A 93 -0.17 23.87 -6.84
N GLY A 94 -0.38 25.08 -6.29
CA GLY A 94 -1.27 26.06 -6.91
C GLY A 94 -2.69 25.49 -7.06
N ASP A 95 -3.23 25.60 -8.28
CA ASP A 95 -4.56 25.09 -8.63
C ASP A 95 -4.53 23.63 -9.14
N TYR A 96 -3.46 22.88 -8.85
CA TYR A 96 -3.34 21.49 -9.29
C TYR A 96 -3.29 20.50 -8.13
N LEU A 97 -3.98 19.39 -8.33
CA LEU A 97 -3.96 18.19 -7.49
C LEU A 97 -3.23 17.06 -8.21
N PHE A 98 -2.25 16.47 -7.54
CA PHE A 98 -1.56 15.26 -7.97
C PHE A 98 -2.11 14.10 -7.15
N GLN A 99 -2.68 13.09 -7.80
CA GLN A 99 -3.24 11.89 -7.16
C GLN A 99 -2.35 10.68 -7.46
N GLY A 100 -1.70 10.18 -6.40
CA GLY A 100 -0.96 8.94 -6.44
C GLY A 100 -1.87 7.74 -6.59
N ASN A 101 -1.45 6.76 -7.38
CA ASN A 101 -2.14 5.50 -7.59
C ASN A 101 -1.14 4.35 -7.75
N TYR A 102 -1.54 3.13 -7.43
CA TYR A 102 -0.68 1.96 -7.59
C TYR A 102 -0.29 1.72 -9.06
N ASN A 103 -1.08 2.22 -10.01
CA ASN A 103 -0.86 2.15 -11.44
C ASN A 103 -0.16 3.39 -12.05
N GLY A 104 0.23 4.39 -11.24
CA GLY A 104 0.85 5.62 -11.70
C GLY A 104 0.34 6.85 -10.96
N PHE A 105 0.04 7.93 -11.68
CA PHE A 105 -0.53 9.13 -11.05
C PHE A 105 -1.41 9.91 -12.02
N GLN A 106 -2.29 10.74 -11.45
CA GLN A 106 -3.17 11.64 -12.19
C GLN A 106 -2.90 13.08 -11.75
N ILE A 107 -3.06 14.03 -12.65
CA ILE A 107 -2.97 15.46 -12.41
C ILE A 107 -4.33 16.05 -12.74
N PHE A 108 -4.92 16.80 -11.80
CA PHE A 108 -6.19 17.48 -11.97
C PHE A 108 -6.01 18.98 -11.79
N ASP A 109 -6.63 19.77 -12.67
CA ASP A 109 -6.92 21.18 -12.43
C ASP A 109 -8.11 21.27 -11.45
N ILE A 110 -7.88 21.94 -10.32
CA ILE A 110 -8.84 22.16 -9.25
C ILE A 110 -9.15 23.65 -9.04
N SER A 111 -8.93 24.50 -10.06
CA SER A 111 -9.27 25.93 -10.03
C SER A 111 -10.76 26.18 -9.78
N ASP A 112 -11.64 25.31 -10.28
CA ASP A 112 -12.99 25.15 -9.74
C ASP A 112 -13.09 23.83 -8.94
N PRO A 113 -13.08 23.88 -7.59
CA PRO A 113 -13.13 22.67 -6.77
C PRO A 113 -14.48 21.94 -6.83
N ARG A 114 -15.52 22.54 -7.44
CA ARG A 114 -16.81 21.88 -7.72
C ARG A 114 -16.77 21.03 -8.98
N ASP A 115 -15.81 21.26 -9.86
CA ASP A 115 -15.66 20.55 -11.14
C ASP A 115 -14.18 20.30 -11.49
N PRO A 116 -13.43 19.49 -10.71
CA PRO A 116 -12.05 19.13 -11.02
C PRO A 116 -11.90 18.51 -12.42
N GLN A 117 -10.99 19.04 -13.23
CA GLN A 117 -10.73 18.55 -14.59
C GLN A 117 -9.44 17.73 -14.63
N LEU A 118 -9.45 16.61 -15.34
CA LEU A 118 -8.24 15.82 -15.56
C LEU A 118 -7.31 16.54 -16.55
N GLU A 119 -6.12 16.91 -16.11
CA GLU A 119 -5.07 17.47 -16.96
C GLU A 119 -4.26 16.35 -17.61
N ALA A 120 -3.84 15.36 -16.83
CA ALA A 120 -3.06 14.22 -17.34
C ALA A 120 -3.24 12.97 -16.48
N GLY A 121 -3.17 11.79 -17.13
CA GLY A 121 -3.13 10.49 -16.46
C GLY A 121 -1.92 9.70 -16.92
N ILE A 122 -0.98 9.44 -16.03
CA ILE A 122 0.28 8.78 -16.34
C ILE A 122 0.25 7.34 -15.84
N ILE A 123 0.18 6.39 -16.77
CA ILE A 123 0.28 4.96 -16.47
C ILE A 123 1.76 4.62 -16.28
N CYS A 124 2.12 4.40 -15.02
CA CYS A 124 3.45 3.96 -14.65
C CYS A 124 3.33 3.13 -13.37
N PRO A 125 3.11 1.81 -13.50
CA PRO A 125 2.91 0.94 -12.34
C PRO A 125 4.04 1.10 -11.34
N THR A 126 3.69 1.28 -10.07
CA THR A 126 4.65 1.58 -9.01
C THR A 126 4.38 0.77 -7.74
N GLU A 127 3.09 0.50 -7.45
CA GLU A 127 2.52 0.14 -6.14
C GLU A 127 2.99 1.06 -5.01
N GLN A 128 2.04 1.46 -4.16
CA GLN A 128 2.13 2.61 -3.26
C GLN A 128 1.93 3.91 -4.02
N GLY A 129 2.92 4.47 -4.70
CA GLY A 129 2.68 5.67 -5.53
C GLY A 129 2.40 6.93 -4.72
N ASP A 130 2.69 6.93 -3.43
CA ASP A 130 2.71 8.11 -2.58
C ASP A 130 3.62 9.17 -3.19
N LEU A 131 3.17 10.43 -3.21
CA LEU A 131 3.81 11.46 -4.00
C LEU A 131 3.99 12.78 -3.26
N THR A 132 5.03 13.52 -3.63
CA THR A 132 5.25 14.90 -3.22
C THR A 132 5.65 15.72 -4.44
N VAL A 133 5.10 16.91 -4.57
CA VAL A 133 5.48 17.88 -5.60
C VAL A 133 6.37 18.96 -4.98
N TYR A 134 7.47 19.30 -5.65
CA TYR A 134 8.41 20.34 -5.26
C TYR A 134 8.93 21.07 -6.49
N GLY A 135 8.42 22.28 -6.74
CA GLY A 135 8.72 23.03 -7.96
C GLY A 135 8.26 22.25 -9.19
N ASP A 136 9.18 21.96 -10.10
CA ASP A 136 8.90 21.18 -11.31
C ASP A 136 9.16 19.68 -11.12
N LEU A 137 9.37 19.21 -9.90
CA LEU A 137 9.65 17.80 -9.62
C LEU A 137 8.49 17.13 -8.89
N LEU A 138 8.11 15.96 -9.37
CA LEU A 138 7.21 15.03 -8.70
C LEU A 138 7.99 13.81 -8.24
N ILE A 139 8.08 13.63 -6.94
CA ILE A 139 8.74 12.52 -6.27
C ILE A 139 7.68 11.46 -6.00
N VAL A 140 7.89 10.22 -6.46
CA VAL A 140 6.88 9.14 -6.38
C VAL A 140 7.50 7.89 -5.76
N SER A 141 6.86 7.38 -4.71
CA SER A 141 7.19 6.12 -4.05
C SER A 141 6.89 4.92 -4.94
N ALA A 142 7.83 3.97 -4.99
CA ALA A 142 7.67 2.71 -5.68
C ALA A 142 8.06 1.55 -4.77
N GLN A 143 7.17 0.59 -4.61
CA GLN A 143 7.43 -0.57 -3.75
C GLN A 143 7.17 -1.92 -4.40
N SER A 144 6.47 -1.96 -5.54
CA SER A 144 6.10 -3.21 -6.18
C SER A 144 7.30 -4.10 -6.44
N ARG A 145 7.06 -5.41 -6.44
CA ARG A 145 7.98 -6.34 -7.08
C ARG A 145 7.79 -6.33 -8.61
N ALA A 146 6.61 -6.11 -9.13
CA ALA A 146 6.35 -6.22 -10.57
C ALA A 146 6.66 -4.92 -11.34
N SER A 147 6.70 -3.75 -10.69
CA SER A 147 6.93 -2.48 -11.38
C SER A 147 8.26 -2.41 -12.12
N ARG A 148 8.26 -1.68 -13.23
CA ARG A 148 9.43 -1.52 -14.11
C ARG A 148 9.97 -0.09 -14.16
N LEU A 149 11.27 0.05 -14.33
CA LEU A 149 11.98 1.33 -14.48
C LEU A 149 11.45 2.14 -15.68
N ASP A 150 11.09 1.46 -16.76
CA ASP A 150 10.58 2.03 -18.01
C ASP A 150 9.06 2.31 -18.00
N CYS A 151 8.40 2.19 -16.85
CA CYS A 151 6.94 2.29 -16.70
C CYS A 151 6.13 1.25 -17.48
N GLY A 152 6.78 0.20 -17.99
CA GLY A 152 6.10 -0.89 -18.71
C GLY A 152 5.10 -1.65 -17.84
N VAL A 153 3.99 -2.07 -18.45
CA VAL A 153 2.86 -2.76 -17.80
C VAL A 153 2.97 -4.29 -17.80
N GLN A 154 3.99 -4.84 -18.45
CA GLN A 154 4.26 -6.28 -18.56
C GLN A 154 4.74 -6.93 -17.25
N GLY A 155 5.07 -6.12 -16.24
CA GLY A 155 5.56 -6.59 -14.95
C GLY A 155 6.99 -7.12 -14.98
N VAL A 156 7.42 -7.69 -13.85
CA VAL A 156 8.70 -8.40 -13.68
C VAL A 156 8.42 -9.71 -12.94
N ALA A 157 8.59 -10.84 -13.64
CA ALA A 157 8.36 -12.17 -13.08
C ALA A 157 9.61 -12.75 -12.39
N ASP A 158 10.80 -12.38 -12.86
CA ASP A 158 12.06 -12.92 -12.34
C ASP A 158 12.32 -12.47 -10.91
N SER A 159 13.05 -13.30 -10.16
CA SER A 159 13.48 -12.98 -8.79
C SER A 159 14.59 -11.93 -8.73
N ILE A 160 15.37 -11.81 -9.80
CA ILE A 160 16.45 -10.84 -9.99
C ILE A 160 16.21 -10.17 -11.35
N SER A 161 16.10 -8.84 -11.37
CA SER A 161 15.90 -8.11 -12.63
C SER A 161 16.50 -6.71 -12.57
N VAL A 162 17.19 -6.35 -13.66
CA VAL A 162 17.68 -4.98 -13.89
C VAL A 162 16.57 -4.02 -14.30
N GLU A 163 15.39 -4.53 -14.64
CA GLU A 163 14.26 -3.72 -15.10
C GLU A 163 13.36 -3.28 -13.95
N ARG A 164 13.52 -3.85 -12.75
CA ARG A 164 12.59 -3.63 -11.62
C ARG A 164 12.73 -2.23 -11.04
N MET A 165 11.61 -1.52 -10.93
CA MET A 165 11.53 -0.28 -10.16
C MET A 165 11.11 -0.58 -8.73
N LYS A 166 11.95 -0.19 -7.77
CA LYS A 166 11.57 -0.17 -6.34
C LYS A 166 12.45 0.85 -5.58
N GLY A 167 11.84 1.89 -5.02
CA GLY A 167 12.53 3.05 -4.45
C GLY A 167 11.77 4.34 -4.76
N ILE A 168 12.44 5.35 -5.32
CA ILE A 168 11.85 6.64 -5.68
C ILE A 168 11.95 6.86 -7.19
N ARG A 169 10.84 7.24 -7.82
CA ARG A 169 10.83 7.84 -9.15
C ARG A 169 10.83 9.36 -9.02
N ILE A 170 11.48 10.03 -9.96
CA ILE A 170 11.47 11.49 -10.05
C ILE A 170 10.99 11.83 -11.46
N PHE A 171 9.87 12.54 -11.53
CA PHE A 171 9.32 13.07 -12.76
C PHE A 171 9.54 14.58 -12.80
N ASP A 172 9.91 15.09 -13.96
CA ASP A 172 9.80 16.49 -14.33
C ASP A 172 8.36 16.74 -14.78
N VAL A 173 7.70 17.69 -14.12
CA VAL A 173 6.31 18.09 -14.31
C VAL A 173 6.19 19.57 -14.69
N SER A 174 7.26 20.17 -15.24
CA SER A 174 7.22 21.53 -15.78
C SER A 174 6.20 21.70 -16.93
N ASP A 175 5.98 20.63 -17.71
CA ASP A 175 4.84 20.46 -18.61
C ASP A 175 3.90 19.40 -18.04
N LEU A 176 2.79 19.84 -17.44
CA LEU A 176 1.83 18.97 -16.75
C LEU A 176 1.12 17.98 -17.69
N GLN A 177 1.06 18.25 -18.99
CA GLN A 177 0.47 17.33 -19.97
C GLN A 177 1.47 16.28 -20.44
N ASN A 178 2.77 16.53 -20.27
CA ASN A 178 3.83 15.60 -20.66
C ASN A 178 4.87 15.34 -19.53
N PRO A 179 4.45 14.86 -18.34
CA PRO A 179 5.37 14.46 -17.28
C PRO A 179 6.42 13.46 -17.77
N ARG A 180 7.69 13.71 -17.43
CA ARG A 180 8.81 12.89 -17.89
C ARG A 180 9.60 12.35 -16.73
N GLN A 181 9.77 11.03 -16.63
CA GLN A 181 10.67 10.46 -15.65
C GLN A 181 12.11 10.90 -15.95
N VAL A 182 12.73 11.64 -15.03
CA VAL A 182 14.10 12.16 -15.16
C VAL A 182 15.11 11.34 -14.39
N ALA A 183 14.68 10.66 -13.33
CA ALA A 183 15.55 9.81 -12.53
C ALA A 183 14.77 8.74 -11.78
N ALA A 184 15.50 7.73 -11.31
CA ALA A 184 15.01 6.74 -10.37
C ALA A 184 16.12 6.40 -9.37
N VAL A 185 15.79 6.39 -8.08
CA VAL A 185 16.68 5.98 -6.99
C VAL A 185 16.22 4.62 -6.51
N GLN A 186 17.05 3.60 -6.64
CA GLN A 186 16.74 2.24 -6.20
C GLN A 186 17.01 2.06 -4.70
N ALA A 187 16.09 1.38 -4.02
CA ALA A 187 16.23 1.03 -2.61
C ALA A 187 15.95 -0.45 -2.37
N CYS A 188 16.62 -1.05 -1.37
CA CYS A 188 16.51 -2.48 -1.08
C CYS A 188 15.08 -2.95 -0.80
N ARG A 189 14.36 -2.18 0.01
CA ARG A 189 12.96 -2.44 0.42
C ARG A 189 11.96 -1.54 -0.30
N GLY A 190 12.41 -0.75 -1.28
CA GLY A 190 11.57 0.22 -1.98
C GLY A 190 11.19 1.41 -1.12
N SER A 191 10.21 2.16 -1.57
CA SER A 191 9.57 3.25 -0.83
C SER A 191 8.08 2.96 -0.75
N HIS A 192 7.55 2.75 0.46
CA HIS A 192 6.11 2.72 0.71
C HIS A 192 5.59 4.14 0.65
N THR A 193 6.17 4.97 1.49
CA THR A 193 5.92 6.40 1.56
C THR A 193 7.26 7.13 1.69
N HIS A 194 7.26 8.43 1.52
CA HIS A 194 8.45 9.25 1.73
C HIS A 194 8.11 10.58 2.39
N THR A 195 9.13 11.24 2.91
CA THR A 195 9.04 12.60 3.42
C THR A 195 10.09 13.46 2.73
N LEU A 196 9.66 14.56 2.12
CA LEU A 196 10.55 15.58 1.58
C LEU A 196 10.87 16.60 2.66
N VAL A 197 12.15 16.92 2.79
CA VAL A 197 12.67 17.92 3.73
C VAL A 197 13.58 18.87 2.98
N THR A 198 13.42 20.17 3.22
CA THR A 198 14.35 21.22 2.81
C THR A 198 15.16 21.66 4.02
N ASP A 199 16.44 21.98 3.83
CA ASP A 199 17.27 22.57 4.88
C ASP A 199 17.39 24.08 4.62
N PRO A 200 17.01 24.95 5.57
CA PRO A 200 17.14 26.41 5.43
C PRO A 200 18.56 26.90 5.16
N ASN A 201 19.59 26.09 5.40
CA ASN A 201 21.01 26.43 5.17
C ASN A 201 21.59 25.74 3.93
N ASP A 202 20.79 24.99 3.17
CA ASP A 202 21.20 24.27 1.98
C ASP A 202 20.08 24.34 0.93
N GLU A 203 20.10 25.43 0.17
CA GLU A 203 19.15 25.69 -0.92
C GLU A 203 19.45 24.86 -2.18
N GLU A 204 20.60 24.19 -2.24
CA GLU A 204 21.02 23.40 -3.41
C GLU A 204 20.42 21.99 -3.40
N ASN A 205 19.89 21.53 -2.25
CA ASN A 205 19.44 20.15 -2.08
C ASN A 205 18.04 20.04 -1.46
N ILE A 206 17.31 19.03 -1.91
CA ILE A 206 16.15 18.48 -1.20
C ILE A 206 16.49 17.09 -0.68
N TYR A 207 16.01 16.78 0.52
CA TYR A 207 16.24 15.51 1.19
C TYR A 207 14.97 14.67 1.14
N VAL A 208 15.07 13.44 0.63
CA VAL A 208 13.93 12.52 0.54
C VAL A 208 14.19 11.32 1.44
N TYR A 209 13.43 11.22 2.53
CA TYR A 209 13.49 10.11 3.48
C TYR A 209 12.44 9.07 3.11
N ILE A 210 12.89 7.88 2.70
CA ILE A 210 12.00 6.81 2.25
C ILE A 210 11.67 5.84 3.38
N GLN A 211 10.46 5.29 3.35
CA GLN A 211 10.04 4.23 4.26
C GLN A 211 9.62 3.00 3.46
N GLY A 212 10.53 2.04 3.27
CA GLY A 212 10.24 0.77 2.60
C GLY A 212 9.71 -0.30 3.55
N THR A 213 8.62 -0.96 3.20
CA THR A 213 7.98 -2.05 3.96
C THR A 213 8.05 -3.39 3.25
N SER A 214 8.47 -3.42 1.98
CA SER A 214 8.72 -4.67 1.28
C SER A 214 9.92 -5.44 1.87
N GLY A 215 9.95 -6.76 1.64
CA GLY A 215 11.16 -7.54 1.86
C GLY A 215 12.33 -7.01 1.03
N PRO A 216 13.59 -7.17 1.50
CA PRO A 216 14.75 -6.75 0.74
C PRO A 216 14.84 -7.54 -0.56
N ARG A 217 15.31 -6.90 -1.63
CA ARG A 217 15.66 -7.59 -2.87
C ARG A 217 16.97 -8.38 -2.70
N PRO A 218 17.24 -9.39 -3.54
CA PRO A 218 18.50 -10.12 -3.52
C PRO A 218 19.69 -9.17 -3.74
N SER A 219 20.84 -9.48 -3.13
CA SER A 219 22.07 -8.68 -3.32
C SER A 219 22.58 -8.76 -4.76
N GLU A 220 22.22 -9.82 -5.49
CA GLU A 220 22.47 -9.97 -6.92
C GLU A 220 21.63 -9.01 -7.78
N GLU A 221 20.48 -8.55 -7.29
CA GLU A 221 19.68 -7.52 -7.96
C GLU A 221 20.18 -6.11 -7.63
N LEU A 222 20.55 -5.87 -6.37
CA LEU A 222 21.15 -4.60 -5.95
C LEU A 222 22.17 -4.87 -4.84
N ALA A 223 23.43 -4.58 -5.15
CA ALA A 223 24.54 -4.77 -4.22
C ALA A 223 24.28 -4.00 -2.90
N GLY A 224 24.63 -4.61 -1.77
CA GLY A 224 24.43 -4.05 -0.43
C GLY A 224 23.07 -4.35 0.19
N CYS A 225 22.11 -4.90 -0.56
CA CYS A 225 20.83 -5.31 0.03
C CYS A 225 20.96 -6.55 0.90
N SER A 226 20.38 -6.45 2.11
CA SER A 226 20.42 -7.49 3.12
C SER A 226 19.11 -7.56 3.90
N ASN A 227 18.82 -8.73 4.48
CA ASN A 227 17.73 -8.92 5.43
C ASN A 227 18.22 -8.93 6.89
N ALA A 228 19.50 -8.63 7.12
CA ALA A 228 20.03 -8.39 8.46
C ALA A 228 19.39 -7.15 9.09
N GLY A 229 19.34 -7.10 10.43
CA GLY A 229 18.98 -5.89 11.15
C GLY A 229 20.05 -4.80 10.99
N PRO A 230 19.73 -3.53 11.28
CA PRO A 230 20.75 -2.49 11.40
C PRO A 230 21.73 -2.87 12.50
N GLU A 231 23.02 -2.80 12.19
CA GLU A 231 24.15 -3.01 13.10
C GLU A 231 24.66 -1.69 13.68
#